data_AF-A0A1I7T419-F1
#
_entry.id   AF-A0A1I7T419-F1
#
_cell.length_a   1.000
_cell.length_b   1.000
_cell.length_c   1.000
_cell.angle_alpha   90.00
_cell.angle_beta   90.00
_cell.angle_gamma   90.00
#
_symmetry.space_group_name_H-M   'P 1'
#
loop_
_entity.id
_entity.type
_entity.pdbx_description
1 polymer ?
#
loop_
_entity_poly.entity_id
_entity_poly.type
_entity_poly.pdbx_seq_one_letter_code
_entity_poly.pdbx_strand_id
1 'polypeptide(L)'
;MLKAIILLLIVSFYLVYCSFGTTFKIHGTLNCTSPFQYEIQLYEADKLSADDFIATTGETNSTISGQFYCILTDTQPAMNEAYFEMYLLVIHNCESNETKSVRVELGDYEIRHL
;
A
#
# COMPACT_ATOMS: atom_id res chain seq x y z
N MET A 1 -12.58 -42.28 19.16
CA MET A 1 -12.33 -41.98 17.73
C MET A 1 -13.05 -40.73 17.25
N LEU A 2 -14.39 -40.60 17.39
CA LEU A 2 -15.15 -39.44 16.87
C LEU A 2 -14.65 -38.06 17.35
N LYS A 3 -14.32 -37.91 18.64
CA LYS A 3 -13.79 -36.65 19.22
C LYS A 3 -12.44 -36.22 18.62
N ALA A 4 -11.58 -37.18 18.26
CA ALA A 4 -10.28 -36.90 17.65
C ALA A 4 -10.44 -36.44 16.20
N ILE A 5 -11.42 -36.97 15.46
CA ILE A 5 -11.74 -36.55 14.10
C ILE A 5 -12.30 -35.13 14.08
N ILE A 6 -13.20 -34.79 15.01
CA ILE A 6 -13.75 -33.43 15.12
C ILE A 6 -12.65 -32.41 15.44
N LEU A 7 -11.74 -32.74 16.37
CA LEU A 7 -10.61 -31.87 16.70
C LEU A 7 -9.67 -31.69 15.50
N LEU A 8 -9.39 -32.76 14.75
CA LEU A 8 -8.56 -32.71 13.55
C LEU A 8 -9.20 -31.83 12.46
N LEU A 9 -10.53 -31.93 12.28
CA LEU A 9 -11.27 -31.11 11.32
C LEU A 9 -11.24 -29.62 11.70
N ILE A 10 -11.48 -29.30 12.97
CA ILE A 10 -11.43 -27.91 13.47
C ILE A 10 -10.01 -27.34 13.30
N VAL A 11 -8.98 -28.09 13.71
CA VAL A 11 -7.58 -27.67 13.54
C VAL A 11 -7.22 -27.50 12.07
N SER A 12 -7.66 -28.42 11.19
CA SER A 12 -7.44 -28.28 9.75
C SER A 12 -8.16 -27.08 9.15
N PHE A 13 -9.34 -26.72 9.67
CA PHE A 13 -10.09 -25.53 9.24
C PHE A 13 -9.36 -24.23 9.62
N TYR A 14 -8.71 -24.21 10.80
CA TYR A 14 -7.88 -23.06 11.22
C TYR A 14 -6.53 -22.98 10.50
N LEU A 15 -5.99 -24.10 10.00
CA LEU A 15 -4.70 -24.13 9.30
C LEU A 15 -4.80 -23.72 7.82
N VAL A 16 -6.00 -23.63 7.25
CA VAL A 16 -6.23 -23.12 5.88
C VAL A 16 -6.70 -21.66 5.91
N TYR A 17 -6.09 -20.85 6.77
CA TYR A 17 -6.06 -19.41 6.50
C TYR A 17 -4.97 -19.16 5.45
N CYS A 18 -5.35 -19.34 4.18
CA CYS A 18 -4.52 -18.88 3.08
C CYS A 18 -4.59 -17.35 3.11
N SER A 19 -3.49 -16.70 3.47
CA SER A 19 -3.37 -15.24 3.34
C SER A 19 -3.33 -14.91 1.85
N PHE A 20 -4.49 -14.59 1.27
CA PHE A 20 -4.54 -13.97 -0.05
C PHE A 20 -4.05 -12.54 0.11
N GLY A 21 -3.01 -12.20 -0.65
CA GLY A 21 -2.51 -10.83 -0.70
C GLY A 21 -2.57 -10.28 -2.11
N THR A 22 -2.93 -9.01 -2.24
CA THR A 22 -2.92 -8.27 -3.49
C THR A 22 -1.63 -7.47 -3.59
N THR A 23 -0.82 -7.74 -4.62
CA THR A 23 0.44 -7.02 -4.84
C THR A 23 0.30 -5.90 -5.85
N PHE A 24 0.61 -4.68 -5.43
CA PHE A 24 0.75 -3.50 -6.27
C PHE A 24 2.22 -3.25 -6.61
N LYS A 25 2.48 -2.89 -7.87
CA LYS A 25 3.81 -2.48 -8.35
C LYS A 25 3.68 -1.09 -8.97
N ILE A 26 4.25 -0.10 -8.29
CA ILE A 26 4.11 1.30 -8.66
C ILE A 26 5.49 1.84 -8.99
N HIS A 27 5.59 2.52 -10.13
CA HIS A 27 6.81 3.19 -10.55
C HIS A 27 6.46 4.58 -11.05
N GLY A 28 7.36 5.53 -10.84
CA GLY A 28 7.15 6.89 -11.29
C GLY A 28 8.42 7.69 -11.33
N THR A 29 8.29 8.93 -11.78
CA THR A 29 9.37 9.92 -11.84
C THR A 29 8.88 11.22 -11.25
N LEU A 30 9.65 11.77 -10.31
CA LEU A 30 9.45 13.09 -9.74
C LEU A 30 10.46 14.05 -10.36
N ASN A 31 9.98 15.19 -10.86
CA ASN A 31 10.82 16.24 -11.40
C ASN A 31 10.73 17.49 -10.51
N CYS A 32 11.88 18.11 -10.27
CA CYS A 32 12.02 19.36 -9.54
C CYS A 32 13.01 20.28 -10.24
N THR A 33 12.88 21.60 -10.02
CA THR A 33 13.80 22.60 -10.59
C THR A 33 15.16 22.63 -9.88
N SER A 34 15.28 22.05 -8.69
CA SER A 34 16.49 21.98 -7.87
C SER A 34 16.68 20.61 -7.23
N PRO A 35 17.90 20.27 -6.74
CA PRO A 35 18.12 19.18 -5.79
C PRO A 35 17.05 19.14 -4.70
N PHE A 36 16.51 17.95 -4.47
CA PHE A 36 15.43 17.74 -3.53
C PHE A 36 15.49 16.34 -2.92
N GLN A 37 14.85 16.22 -1.78
CA GLN A 37 14.66 15.00 -1.04
C GLN A 37 13.18 14.65 -1.06
N TYR A 38 12.88 13.35 -1.13
CA TYR A 38 11.50 12.88 -1.12
C TYR A 38 11.35 11.51 -0.45
N GLU A 39 10.14 11.25 0.00
CA GLU A 39 9.63 9.97 0.46
C GLU A 39 8.25 9.75 -0.17
N ILE A 40 7.93 8.52 -0.53
CA ILE A 40 6.64 8.11 -1.08
C ILE A 40 5.95 7.21 -0.09
N GLN A 41 4.76 7.58 0.35
CA GLN A 41 3.89 6.73 1.15
C GLN A 41 2.72 6.27 0.30
N LEU A 42 2.30 5.01 0.44
CA LEU A 42 1.14 4.43 -0.21
C LEU A 42 0.07 4.13 0.82
N TYR A 43 -1.15 4.47 0.47
CA TYR A 43 -2.32 4.28 1.30
C TYR A 43 -3.47 3.67 0.51
N GLU A 44 -4.35 3.00 1.25
CA GLU A 44 -5.71 2.66 0.87
C GLU A 44 -6.64 3.69 1.55
N ALA A 45 -7.53 4.33 0.80
CA ALA A 45 -8.40 5.38 1.32
C ALA A 45 -9.70 4.78 1.85
N ASP A 46 -10.05 5.16 3.07
CA ASP A 46 -11.08 4.45 3.79
C ASP A 46 -12.22 5.41 4.17
N LYS A 47 -13.39 5.29 3.54
CA LYS A 47 -14.46 6.31 3.65
C LYS A 47 -15.00 6.51 5.06
N LEU A 48 -14.95 5.46 5.89
CA LEU A 48 -15.55 5.41 7.22
C LEU A 48 -14.52 5.21 8.33
N SER A 49 -13.24 5.05 7.98
CA SER A 49 -12.12 4.78 8.89
C SER A 49 -11.02 5.84 8.70
N ALA A 50 -9.88 5.63 9.36
CA ALA A 50 -8.64 6.26 8.94
C ALA A 50 -8.06 5.52 7.74
N ASP A 51 -7.47 6.25 6.79
CA ASP A 51 -6.78 5.67 5.63
C ASP A 51 -5.72 4.65 6.08
N ASP A 52 -5.73 3.50 5.43
CA ASP A 52 -4.86 2.37 5.76
C ASP A 52 -3.47 2.60 5.18
N PHE A 53 -2.48 2.77 6.07
CA PHE A 53 -1.09 2.86 5.66
C PHE A 53 -0.61 1.50 5.17
N ILE A 54 -0.20 1.45 3.90
CA ILE A 54 0.31 0.21 3.30
C ILE A 54 1.82 0.17 3.43
N ALA A 55 2.51 1.24 3.00
CA ALA A 55 3.97 1.32 3.11
C ALA A 55 4.56 2.68 2.76
N THR A 56 5.87 2.78 2.98
CA THR A 56 6.68 3.94 2.61
C THR A 56 7.98 3.53 1.91
N THR A 57 8.50 4.38 1.04
CA THR A 57 9.89 4.33 0.60
C THR A 57 10.80 4.92 1.68
N GLY A 58 12.07 4.53 1.70
CA GLY A 58 13.05 5.32 2.44
C GLY A 58 13.18 6.73 1.85
N GLU A 59 13.57 7.68 2.69
CA GLU A 59 13.93 9.04 2.28
C GLU A 59 15.05 8.98 1.22
N THR A 60 14.82 9.63 0.09
CA THR A 60 15.69 9.56 -1.09
C THR A 60 16.10 10.96 -1.54
N ASN A 61 17.39 11.16 -1.77
CA ASN A 61 17.92 12.39 -2.35
C ASN A 61 17.99 12.28 -3.87
N SER A 62 17.58 13.34 -4.55
CA SER A 62 17.63 13.48 -5.99
C SER A 62 18.25 14.81 -6.40
N THR A 63 18.74 14.84 -7.63
CA THR A 63 19.15 16.08 -8.28
C THR A 63 17.90 16.78 -8.79
N ILE A 64 17.58 16.73 -10.08
CA ILE A 64 16.39 17.36 -10.64
C ILE A 64 15.31 16.36 -11.04
N SER A 65 15.63 15.07 -11.06
CA SER A 65 14.74 13.99 -11.47
C SER A 65 15.03 12.74 -10.65
N GLY A 66 14.06 12.30 -9.84
CA GLY A 66 14.13 11.09 -9.02
C GLY A 66 13.18 10.02 -9.54
N GLN A 67 13.66 8.79 -9.71
CA GLN A 67 12.81 7.65 -9.99
C GLN A 67 12.46 6.93 -8.70
N PHE A 68 11.23 6.45 -8.59
CA PHE A 68 10.82 5.61 -7.47
C PHE A 68 10.18 4.32 -7.98
N TYR A 69 10.34 3.28 -7.17
CA TYR A 69 9.78 1.98 -7.41
C TYR A 69 9.35 1.37 -6.07
N CYS A 70 8.09 0.99 -5.98
CA CYS A 70 7.48 0.41 -4.79
C CYS A 70 6.79 -0.90 -5.18
N ILE A 71 7.10 -1.99 -4.49
CA ILE A 71 6.34 -3.25 -4.54
C ILE A 71 5.71 -3.43 -3.19
N LEU A 72 4.39 -3.57 -3.16
CA LEU A 72 3.63 -3.60 -1.92
C LEU A 72 2.56 -4.66 -2.02
N THR A 73 2.33 -5.36 -0.91
CA THR A 73 1.32 -6.43 -0.85
C THR A 73 0.38 -6.09 0.29
N ASP A 74 -0.86 -5.79 -0.05
CA ASP A 74 -1.90 -5.79 0.96
C ASP A 74 -2.25 -7.24 1.30
N THR A 75 -2.26 -7.56 2.59
CA THR A 75 -2.58 -8.89 3.13
C THR A 75 -3.82 -8.88 3.99
N GLN A 76 -4.44 -7.70 4.18
CA GLN A 76 -5.67 -7.59 4.93
C GLN A 76 -6.83 -8.09 4.06
N PRO A 77 -7.64 -9.02 4.56
CA PRO A 77 -8.86 -9.40 3.87
C PRO A 77 -9.80 -8.21 3.93
N ALA A 78 -10.07 -7.61 2.77
CA ALA A 78 -11.04 -6.53 2.61
C ALA A 78 -12.46 -7.08 2.89
N MET A 79 -12.80 -7.20 4.18
CA MET A 79 -14.09 -7.73 4.61
C MET A 79 -15.13 -6.64 4.41
N ASN A 80 -15.80 -6.70 3.26
CA ASN A 80 -16.90 -5.82 2.80
C ASN A 80 -16.51 -4.66 1.87
N GLU A 81 -15.27 -4.60 1.39
CA GLU A 81 -14.88 -3.66 0.34
C GLU A 81 -14.90 -4.32 -1.03
N ALA A 82 -15.30 -3.56 -2.05
CA ALA A 82 -15.34 -4.00 -3.43
C ALA A 82 -14.16 -3.46 -4.27
N TYR A 83 -13.47 -2.44 -3.77
CA TYR A 83 -12.39 -1.74 -4.45
C TYR A 83 -11.29 -1.37 -3.47
N PHE A 84 -10.05 -1.33 -3.94
CA PHE A 84 -8.96 -0.62 -3.29
C PHE A 84 -8.93 0.82 -3.77
N GLU A 85 -9.05 1.79 -2.88
CA GLU A 85 -9.09 3.23 -3.19
C GLU A 85 -7.68 3.83 -3.00
N MET A 86 -6.78 3.58 -3.96
CA MET A 86 -5.34 3.74 -3.75
C MET A 86 -4.84 5.16 -4.04
N TYR A 87 -3.97 5.68 -3.17
CA TYR A 87 -3.29 6.95 -3.41
C TYR A 87 -1.86 6.97 -2.85
N LEU A 88 -1.01 7.81 -3.47
CA LEU A 88 0.33 8.12 -2.96
C LEU A 88 0.31 9.45 -2.19
N LEU A 89 1.06 9.51 -1.10
CA LEU A 89 1.49 10.76 -0.49
C LEU A 89 2.98 10.97 -0.79
N VAL A 90 3.28 11.93 -1.64
CA VAL A 90 4.65 12.35 -1.98
C VAL A 90 5.07 13.41 -0.99
N ILE A 91 5.95 13.06 -0.05
CA ILE A 91 6.54 13.98 0.92
C ILE A 91 7.86 14.47 0.34
N HIS A 92 8.06 15.79 0.20
CA HIS A 92 9.24 16.34 -0.46
C HIS A 92 9.62 17.73 0.03
N ASN A 93 10.83 18.17 -0.29
CA ASN A 93 11.31 19.55 -0.10
C ASN A 93 11.69 20.24 -1.43
N CYS A 94 11.06 19.83 -2.54
CA CYS A 94 11.22 20.52 -3.82
C CYS A 94 10.90 22.03 -3.70
N GLU A 95 11.80 22.86 -4.24
CA GLU A 95 11.72 24.34 -4.29
C GLU A 95 11.74 25.08 -2.95
N SER A 96 11.88 24.39 -1.82
CA SER A 96 11.97 25.02 -0.49
C SER A 96 12.57 24.08 0.54
N ASN A 97 13.27 24.59 1.55
CA ASN A 97 13.73 23.76 2.68
C ASN A 97 12.58 23.25 3.59
N GLU A 98 11.34 23.64 3.31
CA GLU A 98 10.16 23.17 4.01
C GLU A 98 9.65 21.86 3.40
N THR A 99 9.35 20.90 4.27
CA THR A 99 8.68 19.66 3.89
C THR A 99 7.24 19.94 3.50
N LYS A 100 6.88 19.53 2.29
CA LYS A 100 5.55 19.60 1.70
C LYS A 100 5.06 18.19 1.38
N SER A 101 3.75 18.04 1.22
CA SER A 101 3.16 16.78 0.76
C SER A 101 2.20 17.02 -0.40
N VAL A 102 2.19 16.09 -1.35
CA VAL A 102 1.27 16.05 -2.48
C VAL A 102 0.59 14.70 -2.53
N ARG A 103 -0.74 14.69 -2.56
CA ARG A 103 -1.54 13.48 -2.75
C ARG A 103 -1.72 13.22 -4.24
N VAL A 104 -1.47 11.98 -4.67
CA VAL A 104 -1.64 11.52 -6.05
C VAL A 104 -2.60 10.33 -6.04
N GLU A 105 -3.82 10.55 -6.54
CA GLU A 105 -4.81 9.49 -6.70
C GLU A 105 -4.34 8.50 -7.78
N LEU A 106 -4.26 7.22 -7.43
CA LEU A 106 -3.95 6.14 -8.38
C LEU A 106 -5.22 5.55 -8.98
N GLY A 107 -6.34 5.65 -8.25
CA GLY A 107 -7.68 5.26 -8.66
C GLY A 107 -8.21 4.06 -7.89
N ASP A 108 -9.40 3.63 -8.30
CA ASP A 108 -10.15 2.56 -7.64
C ASP A 108 -9.92 1.23 -8.37
N TYR A 109 -9.47 0.20 -7.66
CA TYR A 109 -9.16 -1.12 -8.24
C TYR A 109 -10.07 -2.20 -7.67
N GLU A 110 -10.87 -2.83 -8.53
CA GLU A 110 -11.81 -3.89 -8.14
C GLU A 110 -11.10 -5.07 -7.45
N ILE A 111 -11.60 -5.46 -6.28
CA ILE A 111 -11.12 -6.62 -5.53
C ILE A 111 -11.69 -7.88 -6.17
N ARG A 112 -10.83 -8.65 -6.84
CA ARG A 112 -11.20 -9.94 -7.42
C ARG A 112 -10.84 -11.07 -6.46
N HIS A 113 -11.85 -11.61 -5.79
CA HIS A 113 -11.71 -12.86 -5.04
C HIS A 113 -11.46 -13.99 -6.06
N LEU A 114 -10.24 -14.53 -6.07
CA LEU A 114 -9.86 -15.71 -6.85
C LEU A 114 -10.31 -17.01 -6.16
#